data_AF-B6JXR9-F1
#
_entry.id   AF-B6JXR9-F1
#
_cell.length_a   1.000
_cell.length_b   1.000
_cell.length_c   1.000
_cell.angle_alpha   90.00
_cell.angle_beta   90.00
_cell.angle_gamma   90.00
#
_symmetry.space_group_name_H-M   'P 1'
#
loop_
_entity.id
_entity.type
_entity.pdbx_description
1 polymer ?
#
loop_
_entity_poly.entity_id
_entity_poly.type
_entity_poly.pdbx_seq_one_letter_code
_entity_poly.pdbx_strand_id
1 'polypeptide(L)'
;MMQSMGFKAEEGLGKHDSQPMLEPLTLERKNDKSGLGHVNERKRLLEELLVEEQQQSKKQVVEIETFEKHQRQVYSEKQTAKYLRGALSVLERLEEDKLEAQGKPLNETDCHPFLKTMIETRKAAEEERRKRIRRMNGLQSNSDSDDELSSQSPQYLSEDVPTSDDETPDTSVSKSPRTEFDTAEDSMKLNMLLNELRTKYLYCFWCGSKYTDKSDLEMNCPGLDEESH
;
A
#
# COMPACT_ATOMS: atom_id res chain seq x y z
N MET A 1 61.97 -36.47 54.58
CA MET A 1 61.38 -36.42 55.93
C MET A 1 59.94 -36.96 55.99
N MET A 2 59.07 -36.69 55.00
CA MET A 2 57.70 -37.28 54.99
C MET A 2 57.67 -38.75 54.55
N GLN A 3 58.45 -39.13 53.53
CA GLN A 3 58.59 -40.55 53.12
C GLN A 3 59.12 -41.44 54.26
N SER A 4 60.01 -40.92 55.10
CA SER A 4 60.54 -41.62 56.27
C SER A 4 59.53 -41.80 57.41
N MET A 5 58.37 -41.12 57.35
CA MET A 5 57.25 -41.29 58.30
C MET A 5 56.11 -42.15 57.69
N GLY A 6 56.37 -42.84 56.58
CA GLY A 6 55.41 -43.75 55.95
C GLY A 6 54.46 -43.11 54.92
N PHE A 7 54.69 -41.86 54.52
CA PHE A 7 53.90 -41.21 53.48
C PHE A 7 54.19 -41.81 52.09
N LYS A 8 53.15 -42.29 51.40
CA LYS A 8 53.19 -42.72 49.99
C LYS A 8 52.62 -41.62 49.11
N ALA A 9 53.33 -41.24 48.05
CA ALA A 9 52.98 -40.08 47.24
C ALA A 9 51.61 -40.16 46.54
N GLU A 10 51.04 -41.36 46.40
CA GLU A 10 49.74 -41.60 45.74
C GLU A 10 48.56 -41.68 46.72
N GLU A 11 48.82 -41.67 48.03
CA GLU A 11 47.80 -41.71 49.08
C GLU A 11 47.85 -40.38 49.86
N GLY A 12 46.75 -39.64 49.85
CA GLY A 12 46.68 -38.42 50.67
C GLY A 12 46.69 -38.73 52.17
N LEU A 13 47.09 -37.77 53.00
CA LEU A 13 47.26 -37.99 54.45
C LEU A 13 45.90 -38.16 55.17
N GLY A 14 45.79 -39.17 56.03
CA GLY A 14 44.60 -39.39 56.88
C GLY A 14 44.15 -40.85 56.95
N LYS A 15 43.05 -41.12 57.64
CA LYS A 15 42.43 -42.47 57.72
C LYS A 15 41.65 -42.74 56.43
N HIS A 16 41.71 -43.96 55.89
CA HIS A 16 41.10 -44.34 54.59
C HIS A 16 39.56 -44.23 54.51
N ASP A 17 38.88 -43.81 55.58
CA ASP A 17 37.42 -43.64 55.61
C ASP A 17 36.96 -42.38 54.84
N SER A 18 37.87 -41.49 54.45
CA SER A 18 37.56 -40.24 53.72
C SER A 18 38.56 -40.03 52.60
N GLN A 19 38.08 -39.65 51.41
CA GLN A 19 38.93 -39.37 50.24
C GLN A 19 39.89 -38.21 50.56
N PRO A 20 41.21 -38.46 50.60
CA PRO A 20 42.15 -37.43 51.02
C PRO A 20 42.51 -36.52 49.84
N MET A 21 42.65 -35.21 50.11
CA MET A 21 43.06 -34.24 49.09
C MET A 21 44.56 -34.42 48.76
N LEU A 22 44.85 -34.69 47.49
CA LEU A 22 46.22 -34.86 46.97
C LEU A 22 46.89 -33.54 46.60
N GLU A 23 46.09 -32.54 46.24
CA GLU A 23 46.57 -31.21 45.88
C GLU A 23 46.20 -30.20 46.98
N PRO A 24 47.11 -29.27 47.31
CA PRO A 24 46.80 -28.20 48.24
C PRO A 24 45.67 -27.35 47.68
N LEU A 25 44.72 -26.95 48.54
CA LEU A 25 43.63 -26.09 48.14
C LEU A 25 44.17 -24.77 47.57
N THR A 26 43.87 -24.50 46.30
CA THR A 26 44.26 -23.26 45.64
C THR A 26 43.43 -22.10 46.19
N LEU A 27 44.10 -21.15 46.85
CA LEU A 27 43.46 -19.93 47.34
C LEU A 27 43.45 -18.88 46.23
N GLU A 28 42.27 -18.64 45.64
CA GLU A 28 42.06 -17.51 44.73
C GLU A 28 41.95 -16.21 45.52
N ARG A 29 43.04 -15.43 45.55
CA ARG A 29 43.01 -14.08 46.14
C ARG A 29 42.28 -13.14 45.18
N LYS A 30 41.14 -12.62 45.64
CA LYS A 30 40.42 -11.55 44.95
C LYS A 30 41.27 -10.27 45.01
N ASN A 31 41.75 -9.83 43.85
CA ASN A 31 42.56 -8.62 43.72
C ASN A 31 41.71 -7.34 43.54
N ASP A 32 40.41 -7.49 43.31
CA ASP A 32 39.49 -6.38 43.13
C ASP A 32 38.83 -5.96 44.45
N LYS A 33 38.64 -4.65 44.61
CA LYS A 33 37.88 -4.06 45.74
C LYS A 33 36.37 -4.20 45.60
N SER A 34 35.88 -4.97 44.63
CA SER A 34 34.45 -5.19 44.42
C SER A 34 33.87 -6.10 45.52
N GLY A 35 32.57 -5.96 45.84
CA GLY A 35 31.89 -6.90 46.75
C GLY A 35 31.82 -8.32 46.17
N LEU A 36 31.79 -9.34 47.04
CA LEU A 36 31.53 -10.73 46.60
C LEU A 36 30.09 -10.79 46.02
N GLY A 37 29.93 -11.36 44.82
CA GLY A 37 28.62 -11.48 44.14
C GLY A 37 28.30 -10.40 43.10
N HIS A 38 28.93 -9.22 43.15
CA HIS A 38 28.65 -8.14 42.18
C HIS A 38 29.08 -8.44 40.73
N VAL A 39 30.01 -9.37 40.54
CA VAL A 39 30.42 -9.79 39.18
C VAL A 39 29.28 -10.56 38.49
N ASN A 40 28.56 -11.41 39.24
CA ASN A 40 27.43 -12.17 38.71
C ASN A 40 26.21 -11.28 38.48
N GLU A 41 25.95 -10.34 39.40
CA GLU A 41 24.89 -9.35 39.23
C GLU A 41 25.12 -8.45 38.01
N ARG A 42 26.35 -7.94 37.83
CA ARG A 42 26.72 -7.18 36.62
C ARG A 42 26.61 -8.01 35.35
N LYS A 43 27.02 -9.28 35.38
CA LYS A 43 26.87 -10.19 34.24
C LYS A 43 25.40 -10.37 33.85
N ARG A 44 24.52 -10.57 34.84
CA ARG A 44 23.08 -10.70 34.61
C ARG A 44 22.47 -9.43 34.03
N LEU A 45 22.82 -8.27 34.56
CA LEU A 45 22.36 -6.98 34.03
C LEU A 45 22.82 -6.75 32.59
N LEU A 46 24.08 -7.07 32.27
CA LEU A 46 24.59 -6.99 30.90
C LEU A 46 23.84 -7.93 29.95
N GLU A 47 23.55 -9.16 30.38
CA GLU A 47 22.81 -10.13 29.58
C GLU A 47 21.36 -9.69 29.33
N GLU A 48 20.70 -9.10 30.33
CA GLU A 48 19.36 -8.52 30.20
C GLU A 48 19.34 -7.36 29.20
N LEU A 49 20.29 -6.43 29.29
CA LEU A 49 20.43 -5.33 28.34
C LEU A 49 20.67 -5.82 26.90
N LEU A 50 21.51 -6.84 26.71
CA LEU A 50 21.74 -7.43 25.40
C LEU A 50 20.48 -8.09 24.84
N VAL A 51 19.69 -8.75 25.69
CA VAL A 51 18.40 -9.34 25.28
C VAL A 51 17.41 -8.23 24.90
N GLU A 52 17.33 -7.14 25.66
CA GLU A 52 16.49 -5.99 25.35
C GLU A 52 16.88 -5.33 24.02
N GLU A 53 18.16 -5.11 23.77
CA GLU A 53 18.68 -4.56 22.50
C GLU A 53 18.36 -5.49 21.31
N GLN A 54 18.52 -6.81 21.49
CA GLN A 54 18.12 -7.80 20.50
C GLN A 54 16.60 -7.81 20.26
N GLN A 55 15.79 -7.59 21.29
CA GLN A 55 14.34 -7.48 21.14
C GLN A 55 13.94 -6.19 20.42
N GLN A 56 14.60 -5.06 20.72
CA GLN A 56 14.35 -3.77 20.06
C GLN A 56 14.72 -3.83 18.58
N SER A 57 15.89 -4.36 18.23
CA SER A 57 16.28 -4.55 16.83
C SER A 57 15.33 -5.47 16.07
N LYS A 58 14.88 -6.58 16.66
CA LYS A 58 13.85 -7.45 16.06
C LYS A 58 12.53 -6.71 15.84
N LYS A 59 12.07 -5.92 16.81
CA LYS A 59 10.84 -5.10 16.68
C LYS A 59 10.96 -4.10 15.53
N GLN A 60 12.10 -3.42 15.43
CA GLN A 60 12.36 -2.46 14.37
C GLN A 60 12.36 -3.11 12.98
N VAL A 61 12.97 -4.29 12.82
CA VAL A 61 12.95 -5.03 11.55
C VAL A 61 11.51 -5.43 11.17
N VAL A 62 10.74 -5.97 12.12
CA VAL A 62 9.33 -6.32 11.87
C VAL A 62 8.51 -5.09 11.47
N GLU A 63 8.71 -3.96 12.16
CA GLU A 63 8.03 -2.69 11.84
C GLU A 63 8.35 -2.23 10.41
N ILE A 64 9.62 -2.24 10.02
CA ILE A 64 10.05 -1.90 8.64
C ILE A 64 9.41 -2.85 7.63
N GLU A 65 9.44 -4.16 7.85
CA GLU A 65 8.82 -5.13 6.94
C GLU A 65 7.31 -4.91 6.80
N THR A 66 6.61 -4.57 7.89
CA THR A 66 5.17 -4.28 7.84
C THR A 66 4.89 -3.00 7.06
N PHE A 67 5.73 -1.97 7.22
CA PHE A 67 5.63 -0.73 6.48
C PHE A 67 5.87 -0.96 4.98
N GLU A 68 6.92 -1.69 4.60
CA GLU A 68 7.20 -2.01 3.20
C GLU A 68 6.05 -2.80 2.54
N LYS A 69 5.47 -3.77 3.25
CA LYS A 69 4.30 -4.52 2.78
C LYS A 69 3.10 -3.61 2.54
N HIS A 70 2.80 -2.72 3.49
CA HIS A 70 1.71 -1.76 3.37
C HIS A 70 1.92 -0.83 2.16
N GLN A 71 3.13 -0.27 2.01
CA GLN A 71 3.45 0.60 0.89
C GLN A 71 3.36 -0.11 -0.46
N ARG A 72 3.80 -1.38 -0.53
CA ARG A 72 3.64 -2.22 -1.73
C ARG A 72 2.17 -2.42 -2.07
N GLN A 73 1.33 -2.71 -1.07
CA GLN A 73 -0.11 -2.88 -1.27
C GLN A 73 -0.75 -1.59 -1.79
N VAL A 74 -0.51 -0.45 -1.13
CA VAL A 74 -1.04 0.85 -1.57
C VAL A 74 -0.60 1.20 -2.99
N TYR A 75 0.66 0.91 -3.35
CA TYR A 75 1.14 1.11 -4.71
C TYR A 75 0.40 0.20 -5.70
N SER A 76 0.23 -1.08 -5.35
CA SER A 76 -0.47 -2.04 -6.21
C SER A 76 -1.92 -1.64 -6.45
N GLU A 77 -2.64 -1.20 -5.42
CA GLU A 77 -4.02 -0.74 -5.52
C GLU A 77 -4.15 0.52 -6.40
N LYS A 78 -3.25 1.49 -6.20
CA LYS A 78 -3.19 2.69 -7.05
C LYS A 78 -2.91 2.34 -8.50
N GLN A 79 -2.04 1.35 -8.74
CA GLN A 79 -1.72 0.89 -10.08
C GLN A 79 -2.91 0.16 -10.72
N THR A 80 -3.58 -0.74 -9.99
CA THR A 80 -4.80 -1.41 -10.47
C THR A 80 -5.92 -0.41 -10.78
N ALA A 81 -6.08 0.65 -9.98
CA ALA A 81 -7.06 1.69 -10.23
C ALA A 81 -6.76 2.49 -11.52
N LYS A 82 -5.49 2.74 -11.83
CA LYS A 82 -5.09 3.36 -13.11
C LYS A 82 -5.43 2.46 -14.28
N TYR A 83 -5.10 1.16 -14.19
CA TYR A 83 -5.42 0.20 -15.24
C TYR A 83 -6.93 0.04 -15.43
N LEU A 84 -7.69 0.00 -14.34
CA LEU A 84 -9.15 -0.02 -14.37
C LEU A 84 -9.69 1.19 -15.14
N ARG A 85 -9.24 2.40 -14.81
CA ARG A 85 -9.64 3.63 -15.51
C ARG A 85 -9.26 3.59 -16.99
N GLY A 86 -8.06 3.09 -17.31
CA GLY A 86 -7.59 2.92 -18.68
C GLY A 86 -8.47 1.94 -19.47
N ALA A 87 -8.73 0.76 -18.91
CA ALA A 87 -9.55 -0.28 -19.53
C ALA A 87 -11.00 0.20 -19.74
N LEU A 88 -11.57 0.93 -18.78
CA LEU A 88 -12.89 1.55 -18.93
C LEU A 88 -12.91 2.58 -20.05
N SER A 89 -11.88 3.43 -20.17
CA SER A 89 -11.79 4.39 -21.28
C SER A 89 -11.67 3.72 -22.65
N VAL A 90 -10.98 2.58 -22.72
CA VAL A 90 -10.91 1.78 -23.96
C VAL A 90 -12.26 1.16 -24.28
N LEU A 91 -12.94 0.58 -23.28
CA LEU A 91 -14.28 0.02 -23.46
C LEU A 91 -15.26 1.09 -23.95
N GLU A 92 -15.23 2.28 -23.36
CA GLU A 92 -16.04 3.43 -23.76
C GLU A 92 -15.87 3.72 -25.26
N ARG A 93 -14.63 3.88 -25.74
CA ARG A 93 -14.34 4.12 -27.16
C ARG A 93 -14.84 2.99 -28.07
N LEU A 94 -14.63 1.74 -27.67
CA LEU A 94 -15.06 0.59 -28.46
C LEU A 94 -16.59 0.47 -28.51
N GLU A 95 -17.29 0.91 -27.46
CA GLU A 95 -18.74 1.00 -27.45
C GLU A 95 -19.25 2.15 -28.30
N GLU A 96 -18.61 3.32 -28.24
CA GLU A 96 -18.89 4.46 -29.12
C GLU A 96 -18.77 4.02 -30.59
N ASP A 97 -17.64 3.44 -31.01
CA ASP A 97 -17.43 2.94 -32.38
C ASP A 97 -18.52 1.94 -32.81
N LYS A 98 -18.92 1.04 -31.90
CA LYS A 98 -19.94 0.03 -32.16
C LYS A 98 -21.34 0.64 -32.30
N LEU A 99 -21.65 1.70 -31.55
CA LEU A 99 -22.92 2.40 -31.62
C LEU A 99 -22.98 3.37 -32.80
N GLU A 100 -21.86 4.02 -33.14
CA GLU A 100 -21.71 4.82 -34.36
C GLU A 100 -21.95 3.97 -35.60
N ALA A 101 -21.38 2.75 -35.64
CA ALA A 101 -21.65 1.78 -36.71
C ALA A 101 -23.14 1.38 -36.81
N GLN A 102 -23.89 1.51 -35.71
CA GLN A 102 -25.34 1.27 -35.66
C GLN A 102 -26.17 2.56 -35.83
N GLY A 103 -25.54 3.72 -35.96
CA GLY A 103 -26.21 5.02 -36.06
C GLY A 103 -26.95 5.45 -34.79
N LYS A 104 -26.54 4.98 -33.61
CA LYS A 104 -27.17 5.33 -32.31
C LYS A 104 -26.20 6.13 -31.44
N PRO A 105 -26.68 7.13 -30.67
CA PRO A 105 -25.84 7.82 -29.69
C PRO A 105 -25.61 6.96 -28.43
N LEU A 106 -24.46 7.12 -27.78
CA LEU A 106 -24.16 6.49 -26.49
C LEU A 106 -25.03 7.11 -25.39
N ASN A 107 -26.08 6.39 -25.00
CA ASN A 107 -26.99 6.78 -23.92
C ASN A 107 -26.75 5.92 -22.67
N GLU A 108 -27.20 6.41 -21.51
CA GLU A 108 -27.13 5.69 -20.22
C GLU A 108 -27.76 4.28 -20.27
N THR A 109 -28.75 4.08 -21.15
CA THR A 109 -29.48 2.82 -21.28
C THR A 109 -28.77 1.79 -22.17
N ASP A 110 -27.92 2.24 -23.09
CA ASP A 110 -27.31 1.38 -24.11
C ASP A 110 -25.81 1.10 -23.84
N CYS A 111 -25.26 1.69 -22.77
CA CYS A 111 -23.87 1.51 -22.36
C CYS A 111 -23.66 0.22 -21.53
N HIS A 112 -22.43 -0.30 -21.51
CA HIS A 112 -22.08 -1.42 -20.65
C HIS A 112 -22.45 -1.13 -19.19
N PRO A 113 -22.89 -2.13 -18.41
CA PRO A 113 -23.06 -1.98 -16.96
C PRO A 113 -21.84 -1.38 -16.25
N PHE A 114 -20.64 -1.66 -16.75
CA PHE A 114 -19.38 -1.16 -16.20
C PHE A 114 -19.12 0.33 -16.46
N LEU A 115 -19.67 0.89 -17.54
CA LEU A 115 -19.55 2.32 -17.86
C LEU A 115 -20.62 3.15 -17.17
N LYS A 116 -21.73 2.54 -16.74
CA LYS A 116 -22.87 3.23 -16.14
C LYS A 116 -22.45 4.12 -14.97
N THR A 117 -21.67 3.61 -14.02
CA THR A 117 -21.23 4.41 -12.86
C THR A 117 -20.24 5.50 -13.23
N MET A 118 -19.40 5.30 -14.23
CA MET A 118 -18.55 6.36 -14.77
C MET A 118 -19.36 7.48 -15.42
N ILE A 119 -20.39 7.14 -16.18
CA ILE A 119 -21.28 8.13 -16.81
C ILE A 119 -22.08 8.87 -15.74
N GLU A 120 -22.64 8.17 -14.75
CA GLU A 120 -23.38 8.76 -13.63
C GLU A 120 -22.48 9.74 -12.84
N THR A 121 -21.25 9.36 -12.52
CA THR A 121 -20.31 10.22 -11.77
C THR A 121 -19.89 11.45 -12.57
N ARG A 122 -19.62 11.33 -13.88
CA ARG A 122 -19.33 12.49 -14.74
C ARG A 122 -20.51 13.46 -14.81
N LYS A 123 -21.74 12.95 -14.96
CA LYS A 123 -22.96 13.78 -14.96
C LYS A 123 -23.19 14.47 -13.61
N ALA A 124 -23.00 13.75 -12.51
CA ALA A 124 -23.10 14.32 -11.17
C ALA A 124 -22.06 15.44 -10.96
N ALA A 125 -20.81 15.23 -11.40
CA ALA A 125 -19.75 16.23 -11.33
C ALA A 125 -20.06 17.46 -12.21
N GLU A 126 -20.62 17.27 -13.39
CA GLU A 126 -21.06 18.39 -14.25
C GLU A 126 -22.22 19.17 -13.61
N GLU A 127 -23.19 18.46 -13.01
CA GLU A 127 -24.30 19.09 -12.29
C GLU A 127 -23.79 19.88 -11.07
N GLU A 128 -22.84 19.33 -10.33
CA GLU A 128 -22.21 20.00 -9.20
C GLU A 128 -21.42 21.22 -9.66
N ARG A 129 -20.63 21.12 -10.73
CA ARG A 129 -19.94 22.25 -11.36
C ARG A 129 -20.92 23.35 -11.75
N ARG A 130 -22.05 22.98 -12.36
CA ARG A 130 -23.12 23.91 -12.73
C ARG A 130 -23.74 24.58 -11.50
N LYS A 131 -23.97 23.84 -10.42
CA LYS A 131 -24.44 24.38 -9.13
C LYS A 131 -23.41 25.33 -8.52
N ARG A 132 -22.12 25.00 -8.59
CA ARG A 132 -21.01 25.84 -8.10
C ARG A 132 -20.96 27.17 -8.86
N ILE A 133 -21.02 27.14 -10.19
CA ILE A 133 -21.10 28.35 -11.02
C ILE A 133 -22.35 29.18 -10.67
N ARG A 134 -23.52 28.53 -10.48
CA ARG A 134 -24.74 29.24 -10.06
C ARG A 134 -24.60 29.90 -8.68
N ARG A 135 -23.97 29.23 -7.71
CA ARG A 135 -23.70 29.80 -6.38
C ARG A 135 -22.77 31.00 -6.47
N MET A 136 -21.71 30.89 -7.27
CA MET A 136 -20.74 31.96 -7.51
C MET A 136 -21.38 33.17 -8.19
N ASN A 137 -22.16 32.96 -9.26
CA ASN A 137 -22.87 34.03 -9.96
C ASN A 137 -24.03 34.61 -9.13
N GLY A 138 -24.65 33.82 -8.25
CA GLY A 138 -25.68 34.30 -7.32
C GLY A 138 -25.15 35.24 -6.24
N LEU A 139 -23.87 35.11 -5.85
CA LEU A 139 -23.20 36.02 -4.91
C LEU A 139 -22.79 37.35 -5.57
N GLN A 140 -22.60 37.36 -6.90
CA GLN A 140 -22.28 38.58 -7.67
C GLN A 140 -23.52 39.43 -7.99
N SER A 141 -24.74 38.95 -7.72
CA SER A 141 -25.99 39.67 -7.99
C SER A 141 -26.45 40.61 -6.85
N ASN A 142 -25.66 40.76 -5.78
CA ASN A 142 -26.02 41.59 -4.61
C ASN A 142 -25.07 42.80 -4.39
N SER A 143 -24.29 43.19 -5.39
CA SER A 143 -23.57 44.47 -5.39
C SER A 143 -24.16 45.42 -6.44
N ASP A 144 -25.46 45.68 -6.35
CA ASP A 144 -26.02 46.94 -6.84
C ASP A 144 -25.80 47.98 -5.72
N SER A 145 -24.61 48.55 -5.71
CA SER A 145 -24.39 49.88 -5.14
C SER A 145 -23.96 50.74 -6.30
N ASP A 146 -24.83 51.70 -6.63
CA ASP A 146 -24.63 52.70 -7.67
C ASP A 146 -23.27 53.41 -7.45
N ASP A 147 -22.29 53.17 -8.32
CA ASP A 147 -21.15 54.07 -8.44
C ASP A 147 -20.73 54.18 -9.91
N GLU A 148 -20.88 55.39 -10.43
CA GLU A 148 -20.52 55.77 -11.78
C GLU A 148 -19.00 55.64 -11.99
N LEU A 149 -18.65 55.13 -13.18
CA LEU A 149 -17.38 55.37 -13.87
C LEU A 149 -16.14 54.61 -13.36
N SER A 150 -15.82 53.49 -14.00
CA SER A 150 -14.47 53.29 -14.54
C SER A 150 -14.44 52.21 -15.61
N SER A 151 -14.45 52.66 -16.86
CA SER A 151 -14.04 51.88 -18.02
C SER A 151 -12.55 51.58 -17.95
N GLN A 152 -12.18 50.41 -17.44
CA GLN A 152 -10.92 49.74 -17.74
C GLN A 152 -11.09 48.24 -17.48
N SER A 153 -11.22 47.47 -18.56
CA SER A 153 -11.15 46.01 -18.54
C SER A 153 -9.85 45.59 -17.84
N PRO A 154 -9.92 44.90 -16.69
CA PRO A 154 -8.71 44.46 -16.06
C PRO A 154 -8.30 43.11 -16.68
N GLN A 155 -7.32 43.22 -17.57
CA GLN A 155 -6.53 42.13 -18.11
C GLN A 155 -5.71 41.50 -16.96
N TYR A 156 -6.29 40.57 -16.21
CA TYR A 156 -5.58 39.87 -15.14
C TYR A 156 -4.83 38.65 -15.67
N LEU A 157 -3.52 38.82 -15.60
CA LEU A 157 -2.45 37.85 -15.64
C LEU A 157 -2.75 36.63 -14.77
N SER A 158 -2.58 35.45 -15.36
CA SER A 158 -2.55 34.18 -14.65
C SER A 158 -1.40 34.18 -13.65
N GLU A 159 -1.71 34.30 -12.37
CA GLU A 159 -0.79 33.92 -11.30
C GLU A 159 -1.35 32.68 -10.61
N ASP A 160 -0.55 31.61 -10.68
CA ASP A 160 -0.80 30.32 -10.06
C ASP A 160 -0.99 30.48 -8.54
N VAL A 161 -2.21 30.28 -8.08
CA VAL A 161 -2.48 30.02 -6.65
C VAL A 161 -2.54 28.50 -6.48
N PRO A 162 -1.60 27.88 -5.75
CA PRO A 162 -1.72 26.48 -5.38
C PRO A 162 -2.77 26.38 -4.28
N THR A 163 -4.02 26.09 -4.68
CA THR A 163 -5.07 25.74 -3.72
C THR A 163 -4.85 24.30 -3.27
N SER A 164 -4.07 24.13 -2.21
CA SER A 164 -4.01 22.91 -1.44
C SER A 164 -5.29 22.78 -0.60
N ASP A 165 -6.36 22.29 -1.21
CA ASP A 165 -7.52 21.78 -0.49
C ASP A 165 -7.63 20.29 -0.78
N ASP A 166 -6.88 19.53 0.01
CA ASP A 166 -7.10 18.12 0.28
C ASP A 166 -8.35 17.99 1.16
N GLU A 167 -9.52 18.16 0.55
CA GLU A 167 -10.79 17.77 1.17
C GLU A 167 -11.49 16.88 0.16
N THR A 168 -11.41 15.58 0.41
CA THR A 168 -12.15 14.55 -0.31
C THR A 168 -13.63 14.93 -0.39
N PRO A 169 -14.22 15.13 -1.58
CA PRO A 169 -15.65 15.39 -1.67
C PRO A 169 -16.38 14.15 -1.18
N ASP A 170 -17.08 14.34 -0.07
CA ASP A 170 -18.02 13.42 0.53
C ASP A 170 -18.89 12.81 -0.58
N THR A 171 -18.72 11.50 -0.79
CA THR A 171 -19.36 10.76 -1.88
C THR A 171 -20.85 10.72 -1.59
N SER A 172 -21.59 11.70 -2.10
CA SER A 172 -23.04 11.68 -2.08
C SER A 172 -23.50 10.43 -2.84
N VAL A 173 -23.95 9.45 -2.06
CA VAL A 173 -24.40 8.12 -2.49
C VAL A 173 -25.40 8.27 -3.65
N SER A 174 -25.00 7.78 -4.83
CA SER A 174 -25.88 7.65 -6.00
C SER A 174 -27.14 6.85 -5.60
N LYS A 175 -28.32 7.34 -5.97
CA LYS A 175 -29.64 6.71 -5.71
C LYS A 175 -29.92 5.49 -6.60
N SER A 176 -28.95 5.04 -7.38
CA SER A 176 -29.04 3.83 -8.22
C SER A 176 -28.79 2.59 -7.36
N PRO A 177 -29.53 1.47 -7.52
CA PRO A 177 -29.18 0.23 -6.84
C PRO A 177 -27.75 -0.16 -7.22
N ARG A 178 -26.83 -0.19 -6.24
CA ARG A 178 -25.44 -0.61 -6.46
C ARG A 178 -25.45 -1.99 -7.11
N THR A 179 -24.81 -2.11 -8.26
CA THR A 179 -24.66 -3.40 -8.93
C THR A 179 -23.59 -4.22 -8.22
N GLU A 180 -23.60 -5.55 -8.37
CA GLU A 180 -22.55 -6.44 -7.81
C GLU A 180 -21.13 -6.03 -8.26
N PHE A 181 -21.03 -5.37 -9.42
CA PHE A 181 -19.81 -4.80 -9.93
C PHE A 181 -19.34 -3.55 -9.17
N ASP A 182 -20.25 -2.72 -8.66
CA ASP A 182 -19.89 -1.50 -7.94
C ASP A 182 -19.31 -1.81 -6.57
N THR A 183 -19.75 -2.91 -5.95
CA THR A 183 -19.29 -3.37 -4.64
C THR A 183 -18.04 -4.26 -4.69
N ALA A 184 -17.64 -4.72 -5.87
CA ALA A 184 -16.44 -5.55 -6.03
C ALA A 184 -15.14 -4.78 -5.78
N GLU A 185 -14.03 -5.49 -5.58
CA GLU A 185 -12.69 -4.91 -5.50
C GLU A 185 -12.19 -4.48 -6.89
N ASP A 186 -11.35 -3.44 -6.96
CA ASP A 186 -10.84 -2.90 -8.22
C ASP A 186 -10.06 -3.94 -9.05
N SER A 187 -9.35 -4.86 -8.39
CA SER A 187 -8.66 -5.99 -9.02
C SER A 187 -9.63 -6.92 -9.74
N MET A 188 -10.77 -7.24 -9.13
CA MET A 188 -11.80 -8.10 -9.70
C MET A 188 -12.52 -7.38 -10.85
N LYS A 189 -12.82 -6.09 -10.69
CA LYS A 189 -13.42 -5.27 -11.75
C LYS A 189 -12.52 -5.21 -12.99
N LEU A 190 -11.22 -5.01 -12.79
CA LEU A 190 -10.24 -4.99 -13.88
C LEU A 190 -10.23 -6.32 -14.63
N ASN A 191 -10.18 -7.45 -13.92
CA ASN A 191 -10.20 -8.78 -14.56
C ASN A 191 -11.49 -9.04 -15.33
N MET A 192 -12.65 -8.64 -14.81
CA MET A 192 -13.92 -8.74 -15.53
C MET A 192 -13.88 -7.92 -16.82
N LEU A 193 -13.38 -6.67 -16.77
CA LEU A 193 -13.23 -5.80 -17.94
C LEU A 193 -12.27 -6.36 -18.99
N LEU A 194 -11.11 -6.86 -18.57
CA LEU A 194 -10.13 -7.45 -19.47
C LEU A 194 -10.71 -8.66 -20.20
N ASN A 195 -11.45 -9.51 -19.50
CA ASN A 195 -12.15 -10.64 -20.11
C ASN A 195 -13.22 -10.19 -21.11
N GLU A 196 -14.00 -9.17 -20.79
CA GLU A 196 -15.00 -8.62 -21.71
C GLU A 196 -14.37 -8.02 -22.97
N LEU A 197 -13.27 -7.27 -22.84
CA LEU A 197 -12.53 -6.73 -23.98
C LEU A 197 -12.01 -7.83 -24.91
N ARG A 198 -11.48 -8.93 -24.35
CA ARG A 198 -10.99 -10.06 -25.15
C ARG A 198 -12.11 -10.87 -25.79
N THR A 199 -13.21 -11.11 -25.09
CA THR A 199 -14.28 -12.00 -25.56
C THR A 199 -15.24 -11.32 -26.53
N LYS A 200 -15.64 -10.07 -26.26
CA LYS A 200 -16.60 -9.32 -27.10
C LYS A 200 -15.92 -8.51 -28.20
N TYR A 201 -14.78 -7.89 -27.90
CA TYR A 201 -14.11 -6.96 -28.81
C TYR A 201 -12.83 -7.50 -29.43
N LEU A 202 -12.39 -8.70 -29.03
CA LEU A 202 -11.12 -9.31 -29.45
C LEU A 202 -9.96 -8.32 -29.28
N TYR A 203 -9.96 -7.58 -28.17
CA TYR A 203 -8.98 -6.55 -27.88
C TYR A 203 -8.14 -6.92 -26.66
N CYS A 204 -6.82 -6.77 -26.75
CA CYS A 204 -5.94 -6.90 -25.58
C CYS A 204 -5.53 -5.51 -25.08
N PHE A 205 -5.85 -5.23 -23.81
CA PHE A 205 -5.47 -3.99 -23.13
C PHE A 205 -3.95 -3.79 -23.06
N TRP A 206 -3.19 -4.85 -22.77
CA TRP A 206 -1.75 -4.78 -22.61
C TRP A 206 -1.00 -4.63 -23.95
N CYS A 207 -1.41 -5.37 -24.99
CA CYS A 207 -0.83 -5.22 -26.32
C CYS A 207 -1.24 -3.90 -27.00
N GLY A 208 -2.37 -3.32 -26.61
CA GLY A 208 -2.94 -2.14 -27.25
C GLY A 208 -3.55 -2.40 -28.63
N SER A 209 -3.75 -3.67 -29.01
CA SER A 209 -4.16 -4.08 -30.36
C SER A 209 -5.49 -4.85 -30.39
N LYS A 210 -6.23 -4.66 -31.48
CA LYS A 210 -7.42 -5.44 -31.83
C LYS A 210 -7.04 -6.61 -32.74
N TYR A 211 -7.60 -7.77 -32.47
CA TYR A 211 -7.39 -9.01 -33.21
C TYR A 211 -8.59 -9.31 -34.12
N THR A 212 -8.34 -10.16 -35.12
CA THR A 212 -9.35 -10.52 -36.11
C THR A 212 -10.29 -11.61 -35.59
N ASP A 213 -9.72 -12.64 -34.96
CA ASP A 213 -10.44 -13.81 -34.46
C ASP A 213 -9.92 -14.24 -33.08
N LYS A 214 -10.67 -15.13 -32.41
CA LYS A 214 -10.26 -15.70 -31.11
C LYS A 214 -8.96 -16.48 -31.21
N SER A 215 -8.78 -17.26 -32.28
CA SER A 215 -7.55 -18.03 -32.50
C SER A 215 -6.33 -17.13 -32.77
N ASP A 216 -6.54 -16.01 -33.46
CA ASP A 216 -5.51 -14.99 -33.70
C ASP A 216 -5.06 -14.36 -32.37
N LEU A 217 -6.04 -14.04 -31.50
CA LEU A 217 -5.78 -13.53 -30.16
C LEU A 217 -5.03 -14.54 -29.28
N GLU A 218 -5.36 -15.83 -29.32
CA GLU A 218 -4.67 -16.86 -28.52
C GLU A 218 -3.23 -17.12 -28.99
N MET A 219 -2.97 -17.00 -30.29
CA MET A 219 -1.63 -17.26 -30.87
C MET A 219 -0.70 -16.05 -30.76
N ASN A 220 -1.24 -14.84 -30.88
CA ASN A 220 -0.45 -13.61 -30.95
C ASN A 220 -0.45 -12.78 -29.66
N CYS A 221 -1.25 -13.15 -28.65
CA CYS A 221 -1.26 -12.45 -27.36
C CYS A 221 -0.63 -13.34 -26.26
N PRO A 222 0.42 -12.86 -25.56
CA PRO A 222 1.12 -13.63 -24.53
C PRO A 222 0.26 -14.12 -23.36
N GLY A 223 -0.80 -13.41 -22.99
CA GLY A 223 -1.64 -13.79 -21.85
C GLY A 223 -2.76 -12.80 -21.55
N LEU A 224 -3.35 -12.90 -20.36
CA LEU A 224 -4.34 -11.93 -19.85
C LEU A 224 -3.72 -10.94 -18.85
N ASP A 225 -2.64 -11.34 -18.19
CA ASP A 225 -1.97 -10.56 -17.15
C ASP A 225 -0.88 -9.64 -17.71
N GLU A 226 -0.58 -8.59 -16.97
CA GLU A 226 0.50 -7.64 -17.27
C GLU A 226 1.85 -8.34 -17.38
N GLU A 227 2.16 -9.25 -16.45
CA GLU A 227 3.47 -9.92 -16.37
C GLU A 227 3.82 -10.79 -17.59
N SER A 228 2.82 -11.13 -18.40
CA SER A 228 3.02 -11.92 -19.62
C SER A 228 3.41 -11.08 -20.83
N HIS A 229 3.27 -9.74 -20.78
CA HIS A 229 3.47 -8.82 -21.90
C HIS A 229 4.71 -7.95 -21.71
#